data_AF-A0A1Y2HKN9-F1
#
_entry.id   AF-A0A1Y2HKN9-F1
#
_cell.length_a   1.000
_cell.length_b   1.000
_cell.length_c   1.000
_cell.angle_alpha   90.00
_cell.angle_beta   90.00
_cell.angle_gamma   90.00
#
_symmetry.space_group_name_H-M   'P 1'
#
loop_
_entity.id
_entity.type
_entity.pdbx_description
1 polymer ?
#
loop_
_entity_poly.entity_id
_entity_poly.type
_entity_poly.pdbx_seq_one_letter_code
_entity_poly.pdbx_strand_id
1 'polypeptide(L)'
;MSSTTSPGSTGSASGGLAKDAALAAYFRHYALMAEFKSLADPTLCPRGMYLHPSSTYTDRWHGIYFPTSGPYFKAAFRFVVDFPATYPTSPPRVVFTSPPSGILHPLVAPGPLALFDPMTTTTTTTSTAKQVPGQLALLLDWNQAHSRAIHVLWAIKHAFTSQLFAAVADGSVPRSKCANAAAVDLWVRDRTAFLAKVDRVVMESVEEEGEVGGASGADPIVVVPMSEAKIEEIKARMFACANPSTNPSMPSVAGSATPTIASVRALGTSPRRQA
;
A
#
# COMPACT_ATOMS: atom_id res chain seq x y z
N MET A 1 -9.09 -67.59 -23.34
CA MET A 1 -10.17 -66.68 -23.80
C MET A 1 -11.23 -66.73 -22.69
N SER A 2 -11.53 -65.72 -21.89
CA SER A 2 -11.31 -64.27 -22.01
C SER A 2 -11.32 -63.65 -20.61
N SER A 3 -10.46 -62.67 -20.43
CA SER A 3 -10.38 -61.73 -19.32
C SER A 3 -11.57 -60.76 -19.30
N THR A 4 -12.05 -60.38 -18.12
CA THR A 4 -12.92 -59.20 -17.95
C THR A 4 -12.47 -58.42 -16.70
N THR A 5 -11.56 -57.48 -16.92
CA THR A 5 -11.19 -56.42 -15.98
C THR A 5 -11.95 -55.15 -16.36
N SER A 6 -12.73 -54.61 -15.43
CA SER A 6 -13.40 -53.30 -15.56
C SER A 6 -12.36 -52.16 -15.56
N PRO A 7 -12.55 -51.09 -16.35
CA PRO A 7 -11.66 -49.93 -16.31
C PRO A 7 -11.99 -49.05 -15.10
N GLY A 8 -10.98 -48.77 -14.28
CA GLY A 8 -11.04 -47.76 -13.24
C GLY A 8 -11.17 -46.37 -13.85
N SER A 9 -12.12 -45.58 -13.34
CA SER A 9 -12.24 -44.15 -13.65
C SER A 9 -11.16 -43.37 -12.89
N THR A 10 -10.01 -43.15 -13.50
CA THR A 10 -9.04 -42.15 -13.03
C THR A 10 -9.49 -40.76 -13.52
N GLY A 11 -10.45 -40.17 -12.81
CA GLY A 11 -10.94 -38.82 -13.06
C GLY A 11 -10.20 -37.76 -12.24
N SER A 12 -9.27 -37.04 -12.89
CA SER A 12 -9.02 -35.60 -12.75
C SER A 12 -9.17 -34.93 -11.36
N ALA A 13 -8.44 -35.41 -10.34
CA ALA A 13 -8.39 -34.74 -9.03
C ALA A 13 -7.50 -33.48 -8.99
N SER A 14 -6.56 -33.33 -9.94
CA SER A 14 -5.58 -32.23 -9.93
C SER A 14 -6.16 -30.87 -10.33
N GLY A 15 -7.23 -30.84 -11.12
CA GLY A 15 -7.85 -29.61 -11.59
C GLY A 15 -8.74 -28.90 -10.57
N GLY A 16 -9.19 -29.59 -9.52
CA GLY A 16 -10.02 -29.01 -8.44
C GLY A 16 -9.21 -28.15 -7.48
N LEU A 17 -8.09 -28.68 -6.98
CA LEU A 17 -7.19 -27.99 -6.04
C LEU A 17 -6.65 -26.66 -6.57
N ALA A 18 -6.31 -26.59 -7.86
CA ALA A 18 -5.83 -25.36 -8.49
C ALA A 18 -6.92 -24.28 -8.60
N LYS A 19 -8.16 -24.68 -8.84
CA LYS A 19 -9.32 -23.75 -8.89
C LYS A 19 -9.65 -23.23 -7.49
N ASP A 20 -9.61 -24.09 -6.49
CA ASP A 20 -9.86 -23.71 -5.10
C ASP A 20 -8.81 -22.71 -4.59
N ALA A 21 -7.53 -22.93 -4.93
CA ALA A 21 -6.44 -22.00 -4.60
C ALA A 21 -6.60 -20.65 -5.30
N ALA A 22 -6.97 -20.63 -6.58
CA ALA A 22 -7.22 -19.39 -7.32
C ALA A 22 -8.42 -18.62 -6.76
N LEU A 23 -9.49 -19.32 -6.40
CA LEU A 23 -10.68 -18.72 -5.79
C LEU A 23 -10.38 -18.15 -4.40
N ALA A 24 -9.58 -18.85 -3.60
CA ALA A 24 -9.12 -18.36 -2.29
C ALA A 24 -8.27 -17.09 -2.44
N ALA A 25 -7.35 -17.06 -3.41
CA ALA A 25 -6.55 -15.87 -3.71
C ALA A 25 -7.42 -14.68 -4.14
N TYR A 26 -8.46 -14.92 -4.95
CA TYR A 26 -9.42 -13.91 -5.36
C TYR A 26 -10.19 -13.30 -4.17
N PHE A 27 -10.77 -14.14 -3.31
CA PHE A 27 -11.48 -13.66 -2.12
C PHE A 27 -10.57 -12.91 -1.15
N ARG A 28 -9.32 -13.38 -0.99
CA ARG A 28 -8.30 -12.68 -0.21
C ARG A 28 -8.01 -11.30 -0.76
N HIS A 29 -7.78 -11.18 -2.06
CA HIS A 29 -7.55 -9.88 -2.69
C HIS A 29 -8.75 -8.94 -2.48
N TYR A 30 -9.98 -9.45 -2.64
CA TYR A 30 -11.19 -8.66 -2.40
C TYR A 30 -11.28 -8.19 -0.94
N ALA A 31 -10.98 -9.05 0.03
CA ALA A 31 -10.96 -8.70 1.45
C ALA A 31 -9.95 -7.58 1.75
N LEU A 32 -8.74 -7.67 1.19
CA LEU A 32 -7.73 -6.60 1.32
C LEU A 32 -8.23 -5.30 0.67
N MET A 33 -8.84 -5.35 -0.51
CA MET A 33 -9.38 -4.15 -1.15
C MET A 33 -10.53 -3.53 -0.36
N ALA A 34 -11.36 -4.35 0.29
CA ALA A 34 -12.40 -3.85 1.20
C ALA A 34 -11.80 -3.16 2.43
N GLU A 35 -10.76 -3.74 3.05
CA GLU A 35 -10.02 -3.08 4.13
C GLU A 35 -9.38 -1.77 3.67
N PHE A 36 -8.76 -1.74 2.48
CA PHE A 36 -8.19 -0.51 1.93
C PHE A 36 -9.25 0.58 1.73
N LYS A 37 -10.40 0.23 1.16
CA LYS A 37 -11.53 1.17 0.98
C LYS A 37 -12.02 1.74 2.30
N SER A 38 -11.99 0.96 3.38
CA SER A 38 -12.39 1.47 4.71
C SER A 38 -11.49 2.63 5.18
N LEU A 39 -10.22 2.67 4.75
CA LEU A 39 -9.29 3.76 5.08
C LEU A 39 -9.63 5.09 4.40
N ALA A 40 -10.60 5.11 3.48
CA ALA A 40 -11.14 6.37 2.95
C ALA A 40 -11.85 7.18 4.05
N ASP A 41 -12.29 6.54 5.14
CA ASP A 41 -12.73 7.22 6.34
C ASP A 41 -11.53 7.90 7.04
N PRO A 42 -11.54 9.24 7.18
CA PRO A 42 -10.44 9.98 7.82
C PRO A 42 -10.20 9.64 9.29
N THR A 43 -11.17 8.98 9.96
CA THR A 43 -11.02 8.53 11.35
C THR A 43 -10.24 7.23 11.46
N LEU A 44 -10.23 6.42 10.39
CA LEU A 44 -9.60 5.12 10.34
C LEU A 44 -8.14 5.20 9.90
N CYS A 45 -7.85 5.98 8.85
CA CYS A 45 -6.47 6.19 8.41
C CYS A 45 -5.73 7.18 9.34
N PRO A 46 -4.59 6.79 9.94
CA PRO A 46 -3.88 7.70 10.82
C PRO A 46 -3.32 8.91 10.08
N ARG A 47 -3.46 10.10 10.67
CA ARG A 47 -2.97 11.36 10.08
C ARG A 47 -1.48 11.30 9.74
N GLY A 48 -1.13 11.85 8.58
CA GLY A 48 0.23 11.89 8.04
C GLY A 48 0.61 10.63 7.26
N MET A 49 -0.31 9.69 7.05
CA MET A 49 -0.06 8.48 6.25
C MET A 49 -0.83 8.53 4.94
N TYR A 50 -0.16 8.14 3.85
CA TYR A 50 -0.75 7.99 2.54
C TYR A 50 -0.38 6.60 2.01
N LEU A 51 -1.35 5.91 1.42
CA LEU A 51 -1.22 4.51 1.03
C LEU A 51 -1.82 4.29 -0.35
N HIS A 52 -1.25 3.35 -1.09
CA HIS A 52 -1.88 2.78 -2.27
C HIS A 52 -1.59 1.27 -2.35
N PRO A 53 -2.54 0.47 -2.86
CA PRO A 53 -2.24 -0.91 -3.23
C PRO A 53 -1.23 -0.95 -4.37
N SER A 54 -0.38 -1.97 -4.39
CA SER A 54 0.51 -2.22 -5.51
C SER A 54 -0.31 -2.58 -6.76
N SER A 55 0.07 -2.03 -7.92
CA SER A 55 -0.50 -2.41 -9.20
C SER A 55 -0.05 -3.81 -9.65
N THR A 56 1.12 -4.24 -9.16
CA THR A 56 1.79 -5.48 -9.55
C THR A 56 1.46 -6.63 -8.60
N TYR A 57 1.38 -6.36 -7.30
CA TYR A 57 1.19 -7.38 -6.27
C TYR A 57 -0.13 -7.17 -5.51
N THR A 58 -1.04 -8.14 -5.59
CA THR A 58 -2.38 -8.05 -4.98
C THR A 58 -2.40 -7.99 -3.45
N ASP A 59 -1.27 -8.33 -2.82
CA ASP A 59 -1.07 -8.49 -1.39
C ASP A 59 0.03 -7.58 -0.83
N ARG A 60 0.26 -6.47 -1.51
CA ARG A 60 1.23 -5.46 -1.10
C ARG A 60 0.61 -4.08 -1.15
N TRP A 61 0.80 -3.30 -0.08
CA TRP A 61 0.50 -1.88 -0.09
C TRP A 61 1.79 -1.08 0.09
N HIS A 62 1.88 0.02 -0.65
CA HIS A 62 2.94 0.99 -0.53
C HIS A 62 2.41 2.17 0.27
N GLY A 63 3.23 2.70 1.17
CA GLY A 63 2.86 3.82 2.01
C GLY A 63 3.99 4.81 2.19
N ILE A 64 3.60 6.04 2.48
CA ILE A 64 4.48 7.08 2.97
C ILE A 64 3.89 7.63 4.28
N TYR A 65 4.77 7.84 5.26
CA TYR A 65 4.42 8.37 6.56
C TYR A 65 5.23 9.62 6.87
N PHE A 66 4.51 10.69 7.22
CA PHE A 66 5.03 11.95 7.70
C PHE A 66 4.74 12.07 9.20
N PRO A 67 5.72 11.80 10.08
CA PRO A 67 5.52 11.94 11.51
C PRO A 67 5.23 13.41 11.88
N THR A 68 4.09 13.63 12.54
CA THR A 68 3.63 14.95 12.98
C THR A 68 4.13 15.32 14.38
N SER A 69 4.80 14.42 15.08
CA SER A 69 5.27 14.56 16.45
C SER A 69 6.38 13.57 16.74
N GLY A 70 7.17 13.82 17.78
CA GLY A 70 8.26 12.93 18.20
C GLY A 70 9.60 13.29 17.57
N PRO A 71 10.63 12.45 17.79
CA PRO A 71 12.00 12.73 17.34
C PRO A 71 12.16 12.87 15.81
N TYR A 72 11.27 12.25 15.04
CA TYR A 72 11.33 12.22 13.57
C TYR A 72 10.35 13.20 12.91
N PHE A 73 9.99 14.27 13.61
CA PHE A 73 9.15 15.32 13.04
C PHE A 73 9.79 15.83 11.73
N LYS A 74 8.97 15.96 10.68
CA LYS A 74 9.37 16.34 9.29
C LYS A 74 10.08 15.26 8.46
N ALA A 75 10.24 14.03 8.96
CA ALA A 75 10.69 12.93 8.11
C ALA A 75 9.63 12.55 7.06
N ALA A 76 10.09 11.91 5.98
CA ALA A 76 9.25 11.34 4.94
C ALA A 76 9.60 9.85 4.77
N PHE A 77 8.96 8.97 5.55
CA PHE A 77 9.30 7.55 5.54
C PHE A 77 8.44 6.76 4.57
N ARG A 78 9.07 6.17 3.55
CA ARG A 78 8.44 5.22 2.65
C ARG A 78 8.51 3.82 3.23
N PHE A 79 7.43 3.07 3.09
CA PHE A 79 7.33 1.71 3.59
C PHE A 79 6.42 0.84 2.71
N VAL A 80 6.59 -0.46 2.85
CA VAL A 80 5.80 -1.49 2.19
C VAL A 80 5.16 -2.36 3.26
N VAL A 81 3.87 -2.65 3.08
CA VAL A 81 3.10 -3.62 3.86
C VAL A 81 2.88 -4.86 3.00
N ASP A 82 3.56 -5.95 3.37
CA ASP A 82 3.44 -7.25 2.74
C ASP A 82 2.46 -8.13 3.52
N PHE A 83 1.33 -8.45 2.91
CA PHE A 83 0.34 -9.35 3.51
C PHE A 83 0.74 -10.80 3.21
N PRO A 84 0.90 -11.68 4.21
CA PRO A 84 1.15 -13.10 3.97
C PRO A 84 -0.11 -13.81 3.45
N ALA A 85 0.07 -14.95 2.78
CA ALA A 85 -1.04 -15.76 2.29
C ALA A 85 -2.00 -16.22 3.40
N THR A 86 -1.50 -16.31 4.64
CA THR A 86 -2.27 -16.67 5.83
C THR A 86 -2.90 -15.48 6.56
N TYR A 87 -2.85 -14.26 6.02
CA TYR A 87 -3.55 -13.11 6.59
C TYR A 87 -5.08 -13.33 6.59
N PRO A 88 -5.81 -13.00 7.67
CA PRO A 88 -5.39 -12.30 8.89
C PRO A 88 -4.90 -13.20 10.04
N THR A 89 -4.75 -14.51 9.83
CA THR A 89 -4.23 -15.43 10.85
C THR A 89 -2.81 -15.06 11.28
N SER A 90 -1.96 -14.68 10.32
CA SER A 90 -0.64 -14.11 10.60
C SER A 90 -0.60 -12.60 10.31
N PRO A 91 0.23 -11.84 11.06
CA PRO A 91 0.39 -10.42 10.84
C PRO A 91 1.07 -10.11 9.50
N PRO A 92 0.74 -8.97 8.85
CA PRO A 92 1.51 -8.48 7.74
C PRO A 92 2.89 -8.02 8.18
N ARG A 93 3.86 -8.09 7.26
CA ARG A 93 5.21 -7.59 7.46
C ARG A 93 5.27 -6.14 6.98
N VAL A 94 5.86 -5.26 7.78
CA VAL A 94 6.11 -3.85 7.42
C VAL A 94 7.60 -3.64 7.27
N VAL A 95 8.02 -3.12 6.12
CA VAL A 95 9.43 -2.79 5.84
C VAL A 95 9.55 -1.36 5.35
N PHE A 96 10.37 -0.57 6.03
CA PHE A 96 10.75 0.75 5.53
C PHE A 96 11.72 0.62 4.36
N THR A 97 11.55 1.50 3.37
CA THR A 97 12.37 1.54 2.15
C THR A 97 13.15 2.84 2.02
N SER A 98 12.80 3.87 2.80
CA SER A 98 13.47 5.17 2.83
C SER A 98 13.71 5.62 4.28
N PRO A 99 14.88 6.21 4.59
CA PRO A 99 16.00 6.52 3.68
C PRO A 99 16.92 5.31 3.40
N PRO A 100 17.71 5.32 2.32
CA PRO A 100 18.56 4.19 1.89
C PRO A 100 19.62 3.76 2.93
N SER A 101 20.05 4.68 3.80
CA SER A 101 20.98 4.41 4.91
C SER A 101 20.35 3.59 6.05
N GLY A 102 19.02 3.52 6.09
CA GLY A 102 18.24 2.88 7.14
C GLY A 102 17.79 3.84 8.24
N ILE A 103 16.72 3.45 8.95
CA ILE A 103 16.14 4.26 10.03
C ILE A 103 16.78 3.84 11.36
N LEU A 104 17.47 4.77 12.01
CA LEU A 104 17.92 4.58 13.40
C LEU A 104 16.72 4.68 14.34
N HIS A 105 16.01 3.57 14.61
CA HIS A 105 14.82 3.55 15.48
C HIS A 105 14.76 2.28 16.34
N PRO A 106 14.37 2.34 17.64
CA PRO A 106 14.36 1.18 18.55
C PRO A 106 13.64 -0.07 18.02
N LEU A 107 12.50 0.12 17.35
CA LEU A 107 11.67 -0.96 16.80
C LEU A 107 11.98 -1.32 15.34
N VAL A 108 12.85 -0.60 14.63
CA VAL A 108 13.16 -0.88 13.22
C VAL A 108 14.45 -1.67 13.14
N ALA A 109 14.45 -2.81 12.46
CA ALA A 109 15.64 -3.62 12.28
C ALA A 109 16.75 -2.82 11.56
N PRO A 110 17.98 -2.79 12.11
CA PRO A 110 19.07 -1.98 11.56
C PRO A 110 19.60 -2.56 10.24
N GLY A 111 20.08 -1.69 9.37
CA GLY A 111 20.82 -2.05 8.16
C GLY A 111 20.56 -1.09 7.00
N PRO A 112 21.49 -1.02 6.02
CA PRO A 112 21.28 -0.23 4.82
C PRO A 112 20.15 -0.85 3.98
N LEU A 113 19.20 -0.01 3.58
CA LEU A 113 18.05 -0.39 2.76
C LEU A 113 18.39 -0.38 1.27
N ALA A 114 19.43 0.34 0.85
CA ALA A 114 19.88 0.38 -0.55
C ALA A 114 20.24 -1.00 -1.15
N LEU A 115 20.58 -1.97 -0.30
CA LEU A 115 20.91 -3.34 -0.71
C LEU A 115 19.71 -4.30 -0.60
N PHE A 116 18.58 -3.81 -0.10
CA PHE A 116 17.40 -4.60 0.17
C PHE A 116 16.27 -4.15 -0.76
N ASP A 117 15.93 -5.00 -1.72
CA ASP A 117 14.74 -4.81 -2.54
C ASP A 117 13.54 -5.55 -1.91
N PRO A 118 12.57 -4.81 -1.32
CA PRO A 118 11.35 -5.42 -0.79
C PRO A 118 10.50 -6.05 -1.89
N MET A 119 10.68 -5.66 -3.16
CA MET A 119 9.87 -6.15 -4.28
C MET A 119 10.22 -7.57 -4.70
N THR A 120 11.50 -7.94 -4.62
CA THR A 120 12.02 -9.24 -5.08
C THR A 120 12.28 -10.26 -3.98
N THR A 121 12.29 -9.86 -2.71
CA THR A 121 12.41 -10.81 -1.59
C THR A 121 11.08 -11.49 -1.27
N THR A 122 10.68 -12.42 -2.14
CA THR A 122 9.63 -13.40 -1.85
C THR A 122 10.07 -14.32 -0.71
N THR A 123 9.13 -14.64 0.17
CA THR A 123 9.19 -15.28 1.49
C THR A 123 9.79 -16.69 1.58
N THR A 124 10.85 -17.02 0.83
CA THR A 124 11.51 -18.33 0.93
C THR A 124 12.90 -18.20 1.55
N THR A 125 12.96 -17.98 2.86
CA THR A 125 14.19 -18.26 3.63
C THR A 125 13.85 -19.07 4.87
N THR A 126 13.86 -20.38 4.64
CA THR A 126 14.20 -21.43 5.59
C THR A 126 15.29 -20.96 6.57
N SER A 127 14.93 -20.93 7.85
CA SER A 127 15.80 -21.14 9.02
C SER A 127 17.25 -20.63 8.93
N THR A 128 17.48 -19.33 9.06
CA THR A 128 18.59 -18.79 9.88
C THR A 128 18.32 -17.32 10.20
N ALA A 129 18.28 -17.00 11.49
CA ALA A 129 17.79 -15.75 12.06
C ALA A 129 18.62 -14.51 11.69
N LYS A 130 18.39 -13.93 10.51
CA LYS A 130 18.86 -12.58 10.18
C LYS A 130 17.64 -11.69 9.91
N GLN A 131 17.39 -10.73 10.80
CA GLN A 131 16.28 -9.78 10.69
C GLN A 131 16.35 -9.05 9.33
N VAL A 132 15.21 -8.85 8.69
CA VAL A 132 15.13 -8.09 7.44
C VAL A 132 15.40 -6.62 7.75
N PRO A 133 16.40 -5.95 7.12
CA PRO A 133 16.66 -4.53 7.32
C PRO A 133 15.41 -3.68 7.09
N GLY A 134 15.19 -2.68 7.93
CA GLY A 134 14.01 -1.82 7.82
C GLY A 134 12.71 -2.47 8.28
N GLN A 135 12.70 -3.76 8.63
CA GLN A 135 11.50 -4.40 9.17
C GLN A 135 11.16 -3.80 10.53
N LEU A 136 9.92 -3.32 10.65
CA LEU A 136 9.40 -2.84 11.91
C LEU A 136 8.99 -4.05 12.76
N ALA A 137 9.60 -4.20 13.92
CA ALA A 137 9.19 -5.16 14.94
C ALA A 137 7.88 -4.68 15.59
N LEU A 138 6.77 -4.91 14.87
CA LEU A 138 5.42 -4.67 15.36
C LEU A 138 4.74 -5.97 15.81
N LEU A 139 3.59 -5.77 16.47
CA LEU A 139 2.49 -6.73 16.59
C LEU A 139 2.73 -7.89 17.56
N LEU A 140 3.24 -7.57 18.75
CA LEU A 140 3.33 -8.57 19.83
C LEU A 140 1.97 -9.09 20.28
N ASP A 141 0.90 -8.30 20.07
CA ASP A 141 -0.47 -8.66 20.45
C ASP A 141 -1.37 -8.89 19.22
N TRP A 142 -0.80 -9.39 18.09
CA TRP A 142 -1.60 -9.70 16.90
C TRP A 142 -2.71 -10.70 17.24
N ASN A 143 -3.95 -10.32 16.95
CA ASN A 143 -5.11 -11.16 17.16
C ASN A 143 -5.92 -11.24 15.88
N GLN A 144 -5.92 -12.40 15.20
CA GLN A 144 -6.62 -12.60 13.94
C GLN A 144 -8.12 -12.24 13.97
N ALA A 145 -8.76 -12.31 15.14
CA ALA A 145 -10.18 -11.98 15.26
C ALA A 145 -10.45 -10.46 15.13
N HIS A 146 -9.51 -9.63 15.57
CA HIS A 146 -9.70 -8.17 15.70
C HIS A 146 -8.70 -7.35 14.88
N SER A 147 -7.46 -7.81 14.76
CA SER A 147 -6.39 -7.12 14.07
C SER A 147 -6.60 -7.16 12.56
N ARG A 148 -6.40 -6.01 11.93
CA ARG A 148 -6.65 -5.71 10.51
C ARG A 148 -5.60 -4.72 10.01
N ALA A 149 -5.55 -4.42 8.72
CA ALA A 149 -4.56 -3.52 8.14
C ALA A 149 -4.54 -2.15 8.83
N ILE A 150 -5.69 -1.62 9.23
CA ILE A 150 -5.81 -0.37 10.00
C ILE A 150 -4.98 -0.37 11.31
N HIS A 151 -4.95 -1.49 12.04
CA HIS A 151 -4.21 -1.61 13.29
C HIS A 151 -2.70 -1.57 13.05
N VAL A 152 -2.26 -2.06 11.90
CA VAL A 152 -0.86 -1.98 11.45
C VAL A 152 -0.47 -0.52 11.25
N LEU A 153 -1.32 0.28 10.61
CA LEU A 153 -1.06 1.70 10.37
C LEU A 153 -0.97 2.48 11.68
N TRP A 154 -1.88 2.22 12.61
CA TRP A 154 -1.83 2.82 13.94
C TRP A 154 -0.59 2.39 14.72
N ALA A 155 -0.15 1.15 14.58
CA ALA A 155 1.09 0.67 15.18
C ALA A 155 2.33 1.36 14.58
N ILE A 156 2.37 1.57 13.26
CA ILE A 156 3.40 2.40 12.60
C ILE A 156 3.39 3.80 13.20
N LYS A 157 2.24 4.48 13.23
CA LYS A 157 2.14 5.84 13.79
C LYS A 157 2.62 5.88 15.24
N HIS A 158 2.17 4.94 16.07
CA HIS A 158 2.52 4.89 17.49
C HIS A 158 4.02 4.68 17.70
N ALA A 159 4.69 3.89 16.85
CA ALA A 159 6.11 3.64 16.94
C ALA A 159 6.95 4.92 16.92
N PHE A 160 6.55 5.95 16.17
CA PHE A 160 7.31 7.19 16.05
C PHE A 160 6.90 8.28 17.05
N THR A 161 6.03 7.97 18.00
CA THR A 161 5.53 8.96 18.98
C THR A 161 6.49 9.18 20.15
N SER A 162 6.46 10.38 20.74
CA SER A 162 7.21 10.68 21.96
C SER A 162 6.87 9.73 23.12
N GLN A 163 5.63 9.22 23.17
CA GLN A 163 5.20 8.26 24.18
C GLN A 163 5.96 6.95 24.10
N LEU A 164 6.17 6.40 22.89
CA LEU A 164 6.99 5.20 22.73
C LEU A 164 8.41 5.46 23.23
N PHE A 165 9.01 6.58 22.81
CA PHE A 165 10.37 6.93 23.21
C PHE A 165 10.52 7.14 24.72
N ALA A 166 9.49 7.69 25.39
CA ALA A 166 9.44 7.74 26.85
C ALA A 166 9.38 6.32 27.47
N ALA A 167 8.51 5.47 26.95
CA ALA A 167 8.35 4.08 27.39
C ALA A 167 9.59 3.19 27.13
N VAL A 168 10.41 3.54 26.14
CA VAL A 168 11.71 2.90 25.90
C VAL A 168 12.74 3.38 26.93
N ALA A 169 12.71 4.65 27.30
CA ALA A 169 13.65 5.23 28.26
C ALA A 169 13.40 4.76 29.70
N ASP A 170 12.14 4.60 30.10
CA ASP A 170 11.76 4.11 31.43
C ASP A 170 11.76 2.58 31.56
N GLY A 171 11.98 1.86 30.45
CA GLY A 171 12.05 0.40 30.41
C GLY A 171 10.68 -0.31 30.34
N SER A 172 9.58 0.44 30.18
CA SER A 172 8.24 -0.12 29.99
C SER A 172 8.11 -0.95 28.71
N VAL A 173 8.95 -0.67 27.70
CA VAL A 173 9.11 -1.53 26.51
C VAL A 173 10.32 -2.46 26.74
N PRO A 174 10.10 -3.77 26.94
CA PRO A 174 11.17 -4.75 27.04
C PRO A 174 12.16 -4.69 25.88
N ARG A 175 13.47 -4.76 26.18
CA ARG A 175 14.52 -4.79 25.14
C ARG A 175 14.35 -5.93 24.14
N SER A 176 13.75 -7.06 24.53
CA SER A 176 13.45 -8.19 23.63
C SER A 176 12.48 -7.83 22.51
N LYS A 177 11.70 -6.76 22.68
CA LYS A 177 10.76 -6.23 21.68
C LYS A 177 11.42 -5.20 20.75
N CYS A 178 12.62 -4.72 21.07
CA CYS A 178 13.34 -3.74 20.28
C CYS A 178 14.27 -4.43 19.28
N ALA A 179 14.06 -4.19 17.98
CA ALA A 179 14.89 -4.73 16.92
C ALA A 179 16.29 -4.09 16.84
N ASN A 180 16.46 -2.87 17.36
CA ASN A 180 17.70 -2.12 17.27
C ASN A 180 18.19 -1.70 18.66
N ALA A 181 19.01 -2.56 19.26
CA ALA A 181 19.61 -2.30 20.57
C ALA A 181 20.49 -1.04 20.58
N ALA A 182 21.22 -0.76 19.49
CA ALA A 182 22.07 0.42 19.40
C ALA A 182 21.27 1.73 19.45
N ALA A 183 20.08 1.76 18.82
CA ALA A 183 19.17 2.90 18.91
C ALA A 183 18.62 3.09 20.33
N VAL A 184 18.26 2.00 21.02
CA VAL A 184 17.82 2.03 22.43
C VAL A 184 18.93 2.59 23.33
N ASP A 185 20.14 2.03 23.22
CA ASP A 185 21.26 2.40 24.08
C ASP A 185 21.68 3.85 23.86
N LEU A 186 21.67 4.32 22.62
CA LEU A 186 21.97 5.71 22.31
C LEU A 186 20.87 6.65 22.83
N TRP A 187 19.59 6.29 22.68
CA TRP A 187 18.48 7.08 23.23
C TRP A 187 18.54 7.22 24.75
N VAL A 188 18.90 6.14 25.46
CA VAL A 188 19.00 6.12 26.93
C VAL A 188 20.25 6.83 27.44
N ARG A 189 21.40 6.64 26.78
CA ARG A 189 22.69 7.15 27.27
C ARG A 189 23.01 8.58 26.82
N ASP A 190 22.72 8.90 25.56
CA ASP A 190 23.08 10.16 24.93
C ASP A 190 21.99 10.59 23.94
N ARG A 191 20.95 11.20 24.50
CA ARG A 191 19.80 11.70 23.74
C ARG A 191 20.22 12.75 22.70
N THR A 192 21.23 13.56 22.99
CA THR A 192 21.72 14.58 22.06
C THR A 192 22.37 13.97 20.82
N ALA A 193 23.23 12.97 20.98
CA ALA A 193 23.84 12.27 19.86
C ALA A 193 22.80 11.44 19.08
N PHE A 194 21.79 10.89 19.75
CA PHE A 194 20.66 10.24 19.07
C PHE A 194 19.93 11.21 18.15
N LEU A 195 19.51 12.37 18.68
CA LEU A 195 18.77 13.37 17.92
C LEU A 195 19.58 13.90 16.72
N ALA A 196 20.88 14.16 16.91
CA ALA A 196 21.75 14.58 15.81
C ALA A 196 21.84 13.55 14.68
N LYS A 197 21.78 12.23 14.98
CA LYS A 197 21.70 11.18 13.96
C LYS A 197 20.32 11.12 13.32
N VAL A 198 19.25 11.31 14.10
CA VAL A 198 17.89 11.37 13.58
C VAL A 198 17.72 12.54 12.62
N ASP A 199 18.29 13.71 12.90
CA ASP A 199 18.23 14.86 11.99
C ASP A 199 18.85 14.55 10.61
N ARG A 200 19.92 13.74 10.58
CA ARG A 200 20.50 13.25 9.31
C ARG A 200 19.56 12.31 8.58
N VAL A 201 18.95 11.36 9.29
CA VAL A 201 17.94 10.44 8.73
C VAL A 201 16.75 11.22 8.17
N VAL A 202 16.29 12.27 8.87
CA VAL A 202 15.21 13.16 8.41
C VAL A 202 15.60 13.86 7.11
N MET A 203 16.80 14.44 7.05
CA MET A 203 17.33 15.11 5.86
C MET A 203 17.38 14.16 4.66
N GLU A 204 17.99 12.99 4.82
CA GLU A 204 18.11 11.98 3.76
C GLU A 204 16.73 11.47 3.27
N SER A 205 15.75 11.35 4.17
CA SER A 205 14.40 10.89 3.80
C SER A 205 13.64 11.87 2.90
N VAL A 206 14.00 13.16 2.94
CA VAL A 206 13.37 14.21 2.13
C VAL A 206 14.10 14.42 0.80
N GLU A 207 15.42 14.27 0.78
CA GLU A 207 16.23 14.48 -0.43
C GLU A 207 15.95 13.45 -1.54
N GLU A 208 15.47 12.26 -1.19
CA GLU A 208 15.03 11.23 -2.16
C GLU A 208 13.89 11.74 -3.08
N GLU A 209 13.13 12.76 -2.68
CA GLU A 209 12.11 13.40 -3.53
C GLU A 209 12.71 14.20 -4.70
N GLY A 210 13.99 14.58 -4.63
CA GLY A 210 14.64 15.51 -5.56
C GLY A 210 15.30 14.89 -6.79
N GLU A 211 15.50 13.57 -6.82
CA GLU A 211 16.30 12.90 -7.84
C GLU A 211 15.45 11.95 -8.72
N VAL A 212 14.43 12.49 -9.40
CA VAL A 212 13.65 11.73 -10.40
C VAL A 212 13.99 12.23 -11.81
N GLY A 213 15.15 11.80 -12.29
CA GLY A 213 15.51 11.75 -13.69
C GLY A 213 15.85 10.31 -14.08
N GLY A 214 14.88 9.56 -14.62
CA GLY A 214 15.14 8.30 -15.31
C GLY A 214 14.61 7.01 -14.65
N ALA A 215 13.44 6.58 -15.15
CA ALA A 215 12.97 5.20 -15.34
C ALA A 215 13.37 4.08 -14.35
N SER A 216 12.38 3.60 -13.59
CA SER A 216 11.99 2.18 -13.58
C SER A 216 10.58 2.05 -13.01
N GLY A 217 9.72 1.26 -13.66
CA GLY A 217 8.28 1.13 -13.38
C GLY A 217 7.96 0.39 -12.08
N ALA A 218 8.32 0.95 -10.94
CA ALA A 218 7.97 0.43 -9.61
C ALA A 218 7.34 1.55 -8.78
N ASP A 219 6.04 1.78 -9.02
CA ASP A 219 5.12 2.71 -8.36
C ASP A 219 5.66 3.49 -7.13
N PRO A 220 6.36 4.63 -7.32
CA PRO A 220 6.33 5.70 -6.34
C PRO A 220 5.08 6.55 -6.62
N ILE A 221 4.41 7.08 -5.59
CA ILE A 221 3.44 8.17 -5.78
C ILE A 221 4.23 9.39 -6.28
N VAL A 222 4.33 9.55 -7.59
CA VAL A 222 4.91 10.75 -8.21
C VAL A 222 3.76 11.68 -8.54
N VAL A 223 3.56 12.72 -7.73
CA VAL A 223 2.66 13.83 -8.08
C VAL A 223 3.39 14.69 -9.10
N VAL A 224 3.36 14.27 -10.38
CA VAL A 224 3.85 15.11 -11.46
C VAL A 224 2.88 16.29 -11.59
N PRO A 225 3.33 17.56 -11.41
CA PRO A 225 2.49 18.70 -11.71
C PRO A 225 2.13 18.64 -13.19
N MET A 226 0.88 18.31 -13.50
CA MET A 226 0.39 18.31 -14.86
C MET A 226 0.30 19.76 -15.34
N SER A 227 0.75 20.03 -16.57
CA SER A 227 0.56 21.35 -17.16
C SER A 227 -0.93 21.68 -17.23
N GLU A 228 -1.26 22.95 -17.08
CA GLU A 228 -2.65 23.43 -17.06
C GLU A 228 -3.41 23.04 -18.35
N ALA A 229 -2.71 23.00 -19.48
CA ALA A 229 -3.22 22.50 -20.76
C ALA A 229 -3.64 21.02 -20.71
N LYS A 230 -2.88 20.15 -20.03
CA LYS A 230 -3.20 18.73 -19.91
C LYS A 230 -4.38 18.50 -18.97
N ILE A 231 -4.49 19.32 -17.93
CA ILE A 231 -5.63 19.34 -17.01
C ILE A 231 -6.90 19.75 -17.77
N GLU A 232 -6.81 20.75 -18.64
CA GLU A 232 -7.92 21.23 -19.45
C GLU A 232 -8.35 20.20 -20.52
N GLU A 233 -7.40 19.50 -21.14
CA GLU A 233 -7.67 18.40 -22.07
C GLU A 233 -8.43 17.25 -21.39
N ILE A 234 -8.00 16.85 -20.19
CA ILE A 234 -8.66 15.78 -19.42
C ILE A 234 -10.07 16.22 -19.00
N LYS A 235 -10.23 17.48 -18.55
CA LYS A 235 -11.55 18.06 -18.25
C LYS A 235 -12.44 18.01 -19.49
N ALA A 236 -11.96 18.46 -20.64
CA ALA A 236 -12.72 18.46 -21.89
C ALA A 236 -13.15 17.05 -22.32
N ARG A 237 -12.27 16.05 -22.18
CA ARG A 237 -12.60 14.64 -22.46
C ARG A 237 -13.65 14.08 -21.49
N MET A 238 -13.58 14.44 -20.22
CA MET A 238 -14.58 14.04 -19.22
C MET A 238 -15.95 14.68 -19.51
N PHE A 239 -15.98 15.96 -19.89
CA PHE A 239 -17.23 16.64 -20.28
C PHE A 239 -17.80 16.10 -21.59
N ALA A 240 -16.96 15.73 -22.57
CA ALA A 240 -17.39 15.13 -23.83
C ALA A 240 -17.95 13.71 -23.65
N CYS A 241 -17.41 12.92 -22.70
CA CYS A 241 -17.95 11.61 -22.36
C CYS A 241 -19.30 11.70 -21.62
N ALA A 242 -19.53 12.80 -20.90
CA ALA A 242 -20.78 13.05 -20.18
C ALA A 242 -21.92 13.60 -21.06
N ASN A 243 -21.63 14.15 -22.24
CA ASN A 243 -22.63 14.68 -23.18
C ASN A 243 -22.25 14.38 -24.65
N PRO A 244 -22.72 13.28 -25.24
CA PRO A 244 -22.34 12.88 -26.60
C PRO A 244 -23.02 13.70 -27.73
N SER A 245 -23.67 14.83 -27.44
CA SER A 245 -24.56 15.53 -28.39
C SER A 245 -24.08 16.90 -28.89
N THR A 246 -22.79 17.21 -28.85
CA THR A 246 -22.27 18.43 -29.54
C THR A 246 -20.91 18.17 -30.15
N ASN A 247 -20.89 17.86 -31.44
CA ASN A 247 -19.69 17.84 -32.27
C ASN A 247 -19.95 18.75 -33.48
N PRO A 248 -19.20 19.85 -33.71
CA PRO A 248 -19.20 20.51 -35.00
C PRO A 248 -18.07 19.96 -35.89
N SER A 249 -18.48 19.52 -37.08
CA SER A 249 -17.73 19.45 -38.34
C SER A 249 -16.41 18.65 -38.41
N MET A 250 -16.50 17.42 -38.97
CA MET A 250 -15.50 16.88 -39.89
C MET A 250 -16.02 16.98 -41.34
N PRO A 251 -15.16 17.15 -42.36
CA PRO A 251 -15.60 17.34 -43.74
C PRO A 251 -16.05 16.02 -44.40
N SER A 252 -17.13 16.20 -45.16
CA SER A 252 -17.80 15.34 -46.14
C SER A 252 -16.96 14.28 -46.86
N VAL A 253 -17.46 13.03 -46.85
CA VAL A 253 -17.38 12.11 -47.99
C VAL A 253 -18.78 11.53 -48.23
N ALA A 254 -19.23 11.65 -49.48
CA ALA A 254 -20.56 11.32 -49.98
C ALA A 254 -20.84 9.81 -50.03
N GLY A 255 -22.12 9.42 -49.89
CA GLY A 255 -22.56 8.06 -50.17
C GLY A 255 -23.95 7.67 -49.65
N SER A 256 -25.01 8.24 -50.23
CA SER A 256 -26.28 7.59 -50.61
C SER A 256 -27.01 6.60 -49.67
N ALA A 257 -28.29 6.95 -49.43
CA ALA A 257 -29.50 6.11 -49.26
C ALA A 257 -30.04 5.81 -47.83
N THR A 258 -31.05 6.60 -47.45
CA THR A 258 -32.25 6.28 -46.65
C THR A 258 -32.98 5.01 -47.14
N PRO A 259 -33.88 4.32 -46.37
CA PRO A 259 -35.02 4.88 -45.59
C PRO A 259 -35.32 4.20 -44.20
N THR A 260 -35.78 4.90 -43.15
CA THR A 260 -37.17 5.23 -42.73
C THR A 260 -37.65 4.42 -41.50
N ILE A 261 -38.58 5.05 -40.75
CA ILE A 261 -39.43 4.60 -39.63
C ILE A 261 -38.84 4.88 -38.23
N ALA A 262 -39.52 5.43 -37.24
CA ALA A 262 -40.69 6.31 -37.09
C ALA A 262 -40.73 6.63 -35.57
N SER A 263 -40.98 7.89 -35.21
CA SER A 263 -41.04 8.36 -33.83
C SER A 263 -42.35 7.96 -33.14
N VAL A 264 -42.28 7.57 -31.87
CA VAL A 264 -43.43 7.55 -30.95
C VAL A 264 -43.03 8.19 -29.61
N ARG A 265 -43.40 9.47 -29.47
CA ARG A 265 -44.15 10.11 -28.35
C ARG A 265 -44.39 9.22 -27.12
N ALA A 266 -44.43 9.66 -25.87
CA ALA A 266 -44.62 10.96 -25.26
C ALA A 266 -44.54 10.80 -23.72
N LEU A 267 -44.71 11.93 -23.01
CA LEU A 267 -45.21 12.09 -21.63
C LEU A 267 -44.18 11.78 -20.52
N GLY A 268 -43.95 12.63 -19.54
CA GLY A 268 -44.58 13.91 -19.19
C GLY A 268 -43.89 14.53 -17.97
N THR A 269 -43.94 15.87 -17.90
CA THR A 269 -44.32 16.70 -16.73
C THR A 269 -44.01 16.12 -15.33
N SER A 270 -43.24 16.77 -14.45
CA SER A 270 -43.63 18.01 -13.74
C SER A 270 -42.49 18.54 -12.81
N PRO A 271 -42.61 19.74 -12.21
CA PRO A 271 -41.49 20.64 -11.95
C PRO A 271 -40.97 20.74 -10.50
N ARG A 272 -39.82 21.40 -10.49
CA ARG A 272 -39.04 22.07 -9.45
C ARG A 272 -39.86 22.93 -8.45
N ARG A 273 -39.62 22.66 -7.16
CA ARG A 273 -39.26 23.56 -6.03
C ARG A 273 -39.47 25.08 -6.19
N GLN A 274 -40.15 25.68 -5.21
CA GLN A 274 -39.87 26.93 -4.45
C GLN A 274 -41.04 27.09 -3.44
N ALA A 275 -40.89 27.49 -2.18
CA ALA A 275 -39.89 28.34 -1.51
C ALA A 275 -39.03 27.61 -0.46
#